data_AF-A0A550I7C5-F1
#
_entry.id   AF-A0A550I7C5-F1
#
_cell.length_a   1.000
_cell.length_b   1.000
_cell.length_c   1.000
_cell.angle_alpha   90.00
_cell.angle_beta   90.00
_cell.angle_gamma   90.00
#
_symmetry.space_group_name_H-M   'P 1'
#
loop_
_entity.id
_entity.type
_entity.pdbx_description
1 polymer ?
#
loop_
_entity_poly.entity_id
_entity_poly.type
_entity_poly.pdbx_seq_one_letter_code
_entity_poly.pdbx_strand_id
1 'polypeptide(L)'
;MKINFNRIRKNTRYNYTPRYYKGKDTGNIYDFDNKFNKYRETTNAIDFGSHWADARKDSRTRGNRSINRRVVYIIIILLFICLWILDFDLSIFSNPR
;
A
#
# COMPACT_ATOMS: atom_id res chain seq x y z
N MET A 1 -26.74 -2.98 0.80
CA MET A 1 -25.77 -4.09 0.90
C MET A 1 -25.36 -4.48 -0.52
N LYS A 2 -24.10 -4.24 -0.93
CA LYS A 2 -23.65 -4.46 -2.32
C LYS A 2 -23.09 -5.88 -2.44
N ILE A 3 -23.89 -6.80 -2.97
CA ILE A 3 -23.49 -8.21 -3.13
C ILE A 3 -22.78 -8.34 -4.47
N ASN A 4 -21.47 -8.61 -4.45
CA ASN A 4 -20.68 -8.82 -5.67
C ASN A 4 -20.69 -10.30 -6.07
N PHE A 5 -21.46 -10.65 -7.10
CA PHE A 5 -21.63 -12.03 -7.59
C PHE A 5 -20.49 -12.53 -8.52
N ASN A 6 -19.59 -11.68 -9.00
CA ASN A 6 -18.59 -12.06 -10.02
C ASN A 6 -17.18 -12.36 -9.47
N ARG A 7 -17.06 -12.91 -8.25
CA ARG A 7 -15.75 -13.36 -7.74
C ARG A 7 -15.42 -14.76 -8.23
N ILE A 8 -14.78 -14.84 -9.39
CA ILE A 8 -14.21 -16.10 -9.90
C ILE A 8 -13.05 -16.50 -8.98
N ARG A 9 -13.05 -17.77 -8.54
CA ARG A 9 -11.93 -18.35 -7.76
C ARG A 9 -10.66 -18.31 -8.61
N LYS A 10 -9.59 -17.74 -8.07
CA LYS A 10 -8.29 -17.73 -8.75
C LYS A 10 -7.57 -19.05 -8.54
N ASN A 11 -6.78 -19.46 -9.53
CA ASN A 11 -5.92 -20.64 -9.43
C ASN A 11 -4.86 -20.43 -8.32
N THR A 12 -4.67 -21.41 -7.46
CA THR A 12 -3.63 -21.44 -6.43
C THR A 12 -2.34 -21.97 -7.04
N ARG A 13 -1.26 -21.19 -7.03
CA ARG A 13 0.05 -21.67 -7.48
C ARG A 13 0.72 -22.50 -6.39
N TYR A 14 1.34 -23.61 -6.80
CA TYR A 14 2.20 -24.39 -5.93
C TYR A 14 3.60 -23.77 -5.90
N ASN A 15 4.17 -23.67 -4.71
CA ASN A 15 5.51 -23.13 -4.51
C ASN A 15 6.51 -24.29 -4.45
N TYR A 16 7.21 -24.55 -5.56
CA TYR A 16 8.13 -25.68 -5.68
C TYR A 16 9.57 -25.25 -5.41
N THR A 17 10.27 -26.03 -4.57
CA THR A 17 11.70 -25.89 -4.31
C THR A 17 12.45 -27.06 -4.96
N PRO A 18 13.40 -26.81 -5.88
CA PRO A 18 14.19 -27.88 -6.48
C PRO A 18 15.03 -28.65 -5.45
N ARG A 19 15.24 -29.95 -5.68
CA ARG A 19 15.96 -30.85 -4.75
C ARG A 19 17.34 -30.35 -4.32
N TYR A 20 18.11 -29.78 -5.26
CA TYR A 20 19.48 -29.30 -5.02
C TYR A 20 19.55 -27.79 -4.74
N TYR A 21 18.41 -27.12 -4.66
CA TYR A 21 18.38 -25.71 -4.33
C TYR A 21 18.34 -25.54 -2.82
N LYS A 22 19.17 -24.64 -2.30
CA LYS A 22 19.01 -24.15 -0.92
C LYS A 22 17.64 -23.49 -0.87
N GLY A 23 16.69 -24.12 -0.18
CA GLY A 23 15.27 -23.78 -0.26
C GLY A 23 14.92 -22.40 0.27
N LYS A 24 13.66 -22.22 0.65
CA LYS A 24 13.19 -20.95 1.19
C LYS A 24 14.01 -20.54 2.41
N ASP A 25 14.55 -19.33 2.37
CA ASP A 25 15.26 -18.76 3.50
C ASP A 25 14.25 -18.52 4.63
N THR A 26 14.50 -19.13 5.79
CA THR A 26 13.58 -19.06 6.94
C THR A 26 13.60 -17.72 7.65
N GLY A 27 14.22 -16.68 7.06
CA GLY A 27 14.35 -15.35 7.63
C GLY A 27 14.97 -15.36 9.03
N ASN A 28 14.67 -14.33 9.82
CA ASN A 28 15.17 -14.18 11.18
C ASN A 28 14.74 -15.36 12.08
N ILE A 29 15.70 -15.99 12.76
CA ILE A 29 15.50 -17.15 13.66
C ILE A 29 14.78 -16.72 14.95
N TYR A 30 14.91 -15.45 15.33
CA TYR A 30 14.31 -14.86 16.54
C TYR A 30 12.95 -14.22 16.30
N ASP A 31 12.38 -14.40 15.11
CA ASP A 31 11.05 -13.89 14.81
C ASP A 31 9.99 -14.74 15.54
N PHE A 32 9.04 -14.09 16.21
CA PHE A 32 8.07 -14.76 17.10
C PHE A 32 6.96 -15.51 16.34
N ASP A 33 6.95 -15.49 15.01
CA ASP A 33 5.90 -16.11 14.21
C ASP A 33 6.09 -17.64 14.07
N ASN A 34 4.99 -18.36 13.86
CA ASN A 34 5.01 -19.81 13.71
C ASN A 34 5.73 -20.21 12.41
N LYS A 35 6.62 -21.21 12.53
CA LYS A 35 7.32 -21.86 11.40
C LYS A 35 6.37 -22.11 10.22
N PHE A 36 5.22 -22.76 10.45
CA PHE A 36 4.28 -23.11 9.38
C PHE A 36 3.74 -21.88 8.62
N ASN A 37 3.49 -20.78 9.34
CA ASN A 37 2.98 -19.56 8.73
C ASN A 37 4.06 -18.90 7.84
N LYS A 38 5.30 -18.87 8.35
CA LYS A 38 6.46 -18.36 7.62
C LYS A 38 6.73 -19.13 6.32
N TYR A 39 6.69 -20.45 6.34
CA TYR A 39 6.90 -21.27 5.13
C TYR A 39 5.76 -21.15 4.10
N ARG A 40 4.56 -20.77 4.54
CA ARG A 40 3.39 -20.54 3.67
C ARG A 40 3.53 -19.25 2.87
N GLU A 41 4.09 -18.20 3.46
CA GLU A 41 4.20 -16.88 2.84
C GLU A 41 5.56 -16.63 2.19
N THR A 42 6.62 -17.32 2.62
CA THR A 42 7.94 -17.18 1.99
C THR A 42 7.96 -17.79 0.60
N THR A 43 8.55 -17.06 -0.35
CA THR A 43 8.76 -17.55 -1.70
C THR A 43 10.21 -17.94 -1.95
N ASN A 44 10.45 -18.94 -2.82
CA ASN A 44 11.79 -19.31 -3.26
C ASN A 44 12.46 -18.13 -3.99
N ALA A 45 13.77 -17.96 -3.81
CA ALA A 45 14.50 -16.90 -4.48
C ALA A 45 14.51 -17.03 -6.03
N ILE A 46 14.29 -18.24 -6.58
CA ILE A 46 14.17 -18.47 -8.03
C ILE A 46 12.79 -18.03 -8.59
N ASP A 47 11.75 -17.94 -7.78
CA ASP A 47 10.40 -17.62 -8.28
C ASP A 47 10.24 -16.11 -8.48
N PHE A 48 10.83 -15.60 -9.56
CA PHE A 48 10.71 -14.19 -9.94
C PHE A 48 9.26 -13.76 -10.15
N GLY A 49 8.37 -14.64 -10.62
CA GLY A 49 6.96 -14.28 -10.83
C GLY A 49 6.27 -13.80 -9.56
N SER A 50 6.56 -14.46 -8.44
CA SER A 50 6.08 -14.04 -7.12
C SER A 50 6.73 -12.75 -6.62
N HIS A 51 8.06 -12.62 -6.75
CA HIS A 51 8.80 -11.43 -6.31
C HIS A 51 8.30 -10.17 -7.01
N TRP A 52 8.02 -10.28 -8.32
CA TRP A 52 7.43 -9.19 -9.08
C TRP A 52 5.97 -8.92 -8.67
N ALA A 53 5.22 -9.92 -8.24
CA ALA A 53 3.87 -9.74 -7.74
C ALA A 53 3.84 -9.06 -6.37
N ASP A 54 4.76 -9.42 -5.47
CA ASP A 54 4.93 -8.82 -4.16
C ASP A 54 5.46 -7.40 -4.28
N ALA A 55 6.49 -7.16 -5.10
CA ALA A 55 6.97 -5.81 -5.41
C ALA A 55 5.87 -4.93 -6.03
N ARG A 56 5.02 -5.49 -6.92
CA ARG A 56 3.82 -4.79 -7.45
C ARG A 56 2.73 -4.58 -6.41
N LYS A 57 2.67 -5.38 -5.35
CA LYS A 57 1.72 -5.22 -4.25
C LYS A 57 2.23 -4.12 -3.31
N ASP A 58 3.51 -4.12 -2.99
CA ASP A 58 4.16 -3.13 -2.13
C ASP A 58 4.23 -1.75 -2.79
N SER A 59 4.45 -1.70 -4.10
CA SER A 59 4.40 -0.45 -4.86
C SER A 59 3.00 0.16 -4.99
N ARG A 60 1.93 -0.60 -4.68
CA ARG A 60 0.58 -0.06 -4.66
C ARG A 60 0.38 0.78 -3.40
N THR A 61 0.70 2.06 -3.51
CA THR A 61 0.45 3.12 -2.51
C THR A 61 -1.04 3.37 -2.20
N ARG A 62 -1.98 2.73 -2.93
CA ARG A 62 -3.44 2.86 -2.68
C ARG A 62 -3.88 2.35 -1.31
N GLY A 63 -3.15 1.44 -0.67
CA GLY A 63 -3.49 0.92 0.66
C GLY A 63 -3.20 1.86 1.82
N ASN A 64 -2.25 2.79 1.64
CA ASN A 64 -1.74 3.66 2.71
C ASN A 64 -1.86 5.15 2.35
N ARG A 65 -2.92 5.53 1.61
CA ARG A 65 -3.20 6.93 1.28
C ARG A 65 -3.81 7.66 2.48
N SER A 66 -3.15 7.59 3.64
CA SER A 66 -3.45 8.50 4.73
C SER A 66 -2.90 9.87 4.34
N ILE A 67 -3.79 10.84 4.13
CA ILE A 67 -3.36 12.23 3.96
C ILE A 67 -2.69 12.66 5.27
N ASN A 68 -1.45 13.11 5.18
CA ASN A 68 -0.73 13.63 6.34
C ASN A 68 -1.39 14.94 6.79
N ARG A 69 -1.99 14.95 7.99
CA ARG A 69 -2.66 16.15 8.55
C ARG A 69 -1.73 17.36 8.60
N ARG A 70 -0.42 17.16 8.83
CA ARG A 70 0.57 18.24 8.83
C ARG A 70 0.65 18.94 7.47
N VAL A 71 0.64 18.18 6.38
CA VAL A 71 0.67 18.74 5.01
C VAL A 71 -0.60 19.56 4.75
N VAL A 72 -1.76 19.08 5.21
CA VAL A 72 -3.02 19.84 5.11
C VAL A 72 -2.94 21.16 5.88
N TYR A 73 -2.44 21.15 7.12
CA TYR A 73 -2.25 22.38 7.90
C TYR A 73 -1.29 23.36 7.23
N ILE A 74 -0.17 22.87 6.69
CA ILE A 74 0.80 23.70 5.96
C ILE A 74 0.14 24.35 4.73
N ILE A 75 -0.62 23.60 3.94
CA ILE A 75 -1.33 24.13 2.76
C ILE A 75 -2.34 25.20 3.17
N ILE A 76 -3.12 24.96 4.23
CA ILE A 76 -4.11 25.93 4.73
C ILE A 76 -3.41 27.23 5.15
N ILE A 77 -2.34 27.15 5.95
CA ILE A 77 -1.57 28.32 6.40
C ILE A 77 -0.99 29.09 5.22
N LEU A 78 -0.41 28.38 4.24
CA LEU A 78 0.18 29.00 3.06
C LEU A 78 -0.88 29.73 2.22
N LEU A 79 -2.07 29.14 2.08
CA LEU A 79 -3.20 29.79 1.40
C LEU A 79 -3.64 31.06 2.14
N PHE A 80 -3.74 31.03 3.47
CA PHE A 80 -4.08 32.23 4.25
C PHE A 80 -3.05 33.34 4.11
N ILE A 81 -1.75 33.02 4.12
CA ILE A 81 -0.68 34.00 3.90
C ILE A 81 -0.79 34.59 2.49
N CYS A 82 -1.00 33.76 1.48
CA CYS A 82 -1.15 34.20 0.10
C CYS A 82 -2.36 35.14 -0.07
N LEU A 83 -3.51 34.78 0.51
CA LEU A 83 -4.72 35.61 0.50
C LEU A 83 -4.51 36.96 1.18
N TRP A 84 -3.76 36.99 2.28
CA TRP A 84 -3.44 38.23 3.00
C TRP A 84 -2.54 39.17 2.20
N ILE A 85 -1.49 38.64 1.54
CA ILE A 85 -0.58 39.47 0.70
C ILE A 85 -1.33 40.11 -0.47
N LEU A 86 -2.35 39.43 -1.00
CA LEU A 86 -3.12 39.88 -2.16
C LEU A 86 -4.32 40.76 -1.80
N ASP A 87 -4.58 41.03 -0.51
CA ASP A 87 -5.82 41.67 -0.03
C ASP A 87 -7.08 41.03 -0.65
N PHE A 88 -7.08 39.69 -0.75
CA PHE A 88 -8.15 38.98 -1.44
C PHE A 88 -9.44 38.96 -0.62
N ASP A 89 -10.52 39.53 -1.16
CA ASP A 89 -11.82 39.59 -0.50
C ASP A 89 -12.59 38.26 -0.59
N LEU A 90 -12.71 37.56 0.54
CA LEU A 90 -13.47 36.31 0.67
C LEU A 90 -15.00 36.51 0.65
N SER A 91 -15.48 37.75 0.83
CA SER A 91 -16.92 38.07 0.82
C SER A 91 -17.57 37.91 -0.56
N ILE A 92 -16.77 37.83 -1.62
CA ILE A 92 -17.22 37.56 -2.99
C ILE A 92 -18.02 36.25 -3.12
N PHE A 93 -17.80 35.29 -2.21
CA PHE A 93 -18.48 34.00 -2.23
C PHE A 93 -19.78 33.96 -1.41
N SER A 94 -20.06 34.97 -0.58
CA SER A 94 -21.26 35.01 0.28
C SER A 94 -22.37 35.91 -0.26
N ASN A 95 -22.14 36.65 -1.34
CA ASN A 95 -23.13 37.53 -1.95
C ASN A 95 -23.77 36.85 -3.17
N PRO A 96 -24.91 36.16 -3.03
CA PRO A 96 -25.68 35.74 -4.20
C PRO A 96 -26.25 37.01 -4.86
N ARG A 97 -25.92 37.21 -6.13
CA ARG A 97 -26.65 38.17 -6.98
C ARG A 97 -28.03 37.62 -7.29
#